data_AF-A0A5C7AIQ4-F1
#
_entry.id   AF-A0A5C7AIQ4-F1
#
_cell.length_a   1.000
_cell.length_b   1.000
_cell.length_c   1.000
_cell.angle_alpha   90.00
_cell.angle_beta   90.00
_cell.angle_gamma   90.00
#
_symmetry.space_group_name_H-M   'P 1'
#
loop_
_entity.id
_entity.type
_entity.pdbx_description
1 polymer ?
#
loop_
_entity_poly.entity_id
_entity_poly.type
_entity_poly.pdbx_seq_one_letter_code
_entity_poly.pdbx_strand_id
1 'polypeptide(L)'
;MLKSFKIVAVLEGISYLVLFGNMLLVKPFQPEIYKTLLYPIGMAHGLLFIAYVLLALLVGSKFKWSFKTLGIVLLASLIPFATFYIERKYLNRTA
;
A
#
# COMPACT_ATOMS: atom_id res chain seq x y z
N MET A 1 1.01 -5.42 15.87
CA MET A 1 1.98 -5.69 14.79
C MET A 1 1.30 -6.23 13.54
N LEU A 2 0.79 -7.46 13.51
CA LEU A 2 0.09 -8.00 12.33
C LEU A 2 -1.20 -7.26 11.98
N LYS A 3 -2.07 -6.99 12.97
CA LYS A 3 -3.29 -6.20 12.78
C LYS A 3 -2.99 -4.79 12.23
N SER A 4 -1.99 -4.12 12.82
CA SER A 4 -1.53 -2.81 12.37
C SER A 4 -0.99 -2.85 10.94
N PHE A 5 -0.19 -3.87 10.60
CA PHE A 5 0.32 -4.06 9.25
C PHE A 5 -0.79 -4.33 8.24
N LYS A 6 -1.80 -5.15 8.58
CA LYS A 6 -2.99 -5.34 7.74
C LYS A 6 -3.71 -4.04 7.46
N ILE A 7 -3.97 -3.24 8.50
CA ILE A 7 -4.65 -1.94 8.35
C ILE A 7 -3.83 -1.02 7.44
N VAL A 8 -2.52 -0.89 7.69
CA VAL A 8 -1.64 -0.04 6.86
C VAL A 8 -1.57 -0.55 5.42
N ALA A 9 -1.49 -1.86 5.20
CA ALA A 9 -1.49 -2.46 3.86
C ALA A 9 -2.79 -2.18 3.08
N VAL A 10 -3.94 -2.26 3.76
CA VAL A 10 -5.24 -1.96 3.14
C VAL A 10 -5.36 -0.46 2.88
N LEU A 11 -4.98 0.40 3.83
CA LEU A 11 -5.01 1.86 3.65
C LEU A 11 -4.06 2.31 2.54
N GLU A 12 -2.86 1.73 2.45
CA GLU A 12 -1.90 1.97 1.40
C GLU A 12 -2.49 1.59 0.04
N GLY A 13 -3.05 0.38 -0.09
CA GLY A 13 -3.73 -0.07 -1.30
C GLY A 13 -4.90 0.83 -1.71
N ILE A 14 -5.74 1.25 -0.76
CA ILE A 14 -6.84 2.19 -1.01
C ILE A 14 -6.29 3.54 -1.48
N SER A 15 -5.27 4.09 -0.82
CA SER A 15 -4.67 5.38 -1.20
C SER A 15 -4.04 5.34 -2.59
N TYR A 16 -3.45 4.20 -2.98
CA TYR A 16 -2.94 3.96 -4.33
C TYR A 16 -4.06 3.95 -5.38
N LEU A 17 -5.19 3.28 -5.09
CA LEU A 17 -6.36 3.28 -5.96
C LEU A 17 -6.98 4.67 -6.10
N VAL A 18 -7.01 5.46 -5.02
CA VAL A 18 -7.48 6.84 -5.05
C VAL A 18 -6.57 7.73 -5.92
N LEU A 19 -5.24 7.57 -5.82
CA LEU A 19 -4.30 8.26 -6.72
C LEU A 19 -4.54 7.90 -8.18
N PHE A 20 -4.70 6.61 -8.47
CA PHE A 20 -5.00 6.12 -9.82
C PHE A 20 -6.33 6.66 -10.33
N GLY A 21 -7.37 6.67 -9.49
CA GLY A 21 -8.67 7.25 -9.82
C GLY A 21 -8.58 8.74 -10.11
N ASN A 22 -7.82 9.50 -9.30
CA ASN A 22 -7.58 10.92 -9.54
C ASN A 22 -6.86 11.15 -10.89
N MET A 23 -5.90 10.30 -11.23
CA MET A 23 -5.16 10.38 -12.50
C MET A 23 -6.00 9.98 -13.72
N LEU A 24 -6.84 8.95 -13.63
CA LEU A 24 -7.61 8.43 -14.77
C LEU A 24 -8.94 9.17 -14.97
N LEU A 25 -9.60 9.59 -13.90
CA LEU A 25 -10.93 10.20 -13.95
C LEU A 25 -10.85 11.73 -13.85
N VAL A 26 -10.12 12.29 -12.89
CA VAL A 26 -10.17 13.75 -12.64
C VAL A 26 -9.26 14.52 -13.59
N LYS A 27 -8.04 14.03 -13.82
CA LYS A 27 -7.06 14.68 -14.71
C LYS A 27 -7.58 15.02 -16.12
N PRO A 28 -8.33 14.16 -16.85
CA PRO A 28 -8.78 14.49 -18.20
C PRO A 28 -9.92 15.51 -18.24
N PHE A 29 -10.80 15.55 -17.22
CA PHE A 29 -11.96 16.45 -17.23
C PHE A 29 -11.70 17.77 -16.47
N GLN A 30 -10.86 17.75 -15.42
CA GLN A 30 -10.67 18.87 -14.49
C GLN A 30 -9.21 18.95 -13.99
N PRO A 31 -8.28 19.44 -14.81
CA PRO A 31 -6.84 19.43 -14.50
C PRO A 31 -6.44 20.32 -13.32
N GLU A 32 -7.17 21.40 -13.04
CA GLU A 32 -6.90 22.27 -11.88
C GLU A 32 -7.26 21.57 -10.56
N ILE A 33 -8.43 20.91 -10.51
CA ILE A 33 -8.88 20.14 -9.35
C ILE A 33 -7.97 18.93 -9.13
N TYR A 34 -7.51 18.27 -10.20
CA TYR A 34 -6.52 17.20 -10.13
C TYR A 34 -5.27 17.62 -9.33
N LYS A 35 -4.69 18.80 -9.61
CA LYS A 35 -3.47 19.28 -8.93
C LYS A 35 -3.74 19.51 -7.43
N THR A 36 -4.86 20.13 -7.10
CA THR A 36 -5.25 20.40 -5.71
C THR A 36 -5.45 19.10 -4.90
N LEU A 37 -6.03 18.06 -5.51
CA LEU A 37 -6.23 16.77 -4.87
C LEU A 37 -4.97 15.91 -4.84
N LEU A 38 -4.10 16.03 -5.85
CA LEU A 38 -2.89 15.21 -5.97
C LEU A 38 -1.94 15.41 -4.79
N TYR A 39 -1.73 16.66 -4.34
CA TYR A 39 -0.78 16.95 -3.27
C TYR A 39 -1.15 16.26 -1.93
N PRO A 40 -2.34 16.47 -1.34
CA PRO A 40 -2.69 15.84 -0.07
C PRO A 40 -2.81 14.31 -0.18
N ILE A 41 -3.36 13.79 -1.29
CA ILE A 41 -3.51 12.34 -1.50
C ILE A 41 -2.13 11.69 -1.69
N GLY A 42 -1.26 12.31 -2.49
CA GLY A 42 0.09 11.84 -2.74
C GLY A 42 0.95 11.83 -1.48
N MET A 43 0.85 12.86 -0.64
CA MET A 43 1.51 12.89 0.67
C MET A 43 1.01 11.79 1.60
N ALA A 44 -0.32 11.63 1.71
CA ALA A 44 -0.92 10.59 2.55
C ALA A 44 -0.48 9.19 2.09
N HIS A 45 -0.49 8.96 0.78
CA HIS A 45 -0.01 7.72 0.19
C HIS A 45 1.48 7.46 0.48
N GLY A 46 2.34 8.46 0.27
CA GLY A 46 3.77 8.34 0.55
C GLY A 46 4.07 7.99 2.01
N LEU A 47 3.33 8.60 2.95
CA LEU A 47 3.46 8.28 4.37
C LEU A 47 3.02 6.84 4.67
N LEU A 48 1.90 6.40 4.09
CA LEU A 48 1.41 5.03 4.21
C LEU A 48 2.39 4.01 3.61
N PHE A 49 3.01 4.33 2.49
CA PHE A 49 4.03 3.50 1.85
C PHE A 49 5.26 3.32 2.75
N ILE A 50 5.78 4.41 3.34
CA ILE A 50 6.90 4.32 4.28
C ILE A 50 6.52 3.46 5.50
N ALA A 51 5.32 3.69 6.07
CA ALA A 51 4.82 2.89 7.18
C ALA A 51 4.67 1.41 6.81
N TYR A 52 4.21 1.11 5.59
CA TYR A 52 4.12 -0.25 5.06
C TYR A 52 5.48 -0.92 4.99
N VAL A 53 6.49 -0.27 4.40
CA VAL A 53 7.85 -0.81 4.27
C VAL A 53 8.45 -1.12 5.65
N LEU A 54 8.37 -0.18 6.59
CA LEU A 54 8.88 -0.38 7.95
C LEU A 54 8.19 -1.55 8.66
N LEU A 55 6.86 -1.62 8.58
CA LEU A 55 6.10 -2.72 9.17
C LEU A 55 6.38 -4.05 8.47
N ALA A 56 6.56 -4.06 7.15
CA ALA A 56 6.92 -5.26 6.40
C ALA A 56 8.28 -5.82 6.82
N LEU A 57 9.28 -4.95 7.05
CA LEU A 57 10.59 -5.34 7.57
C LEU A 57 10.50 -5.91 8.99
N LEU A 58 9.75 -5.24 9.88
CA LEU A 58 9.56 -5.69 11.26
C LEU A 58 8.81 -7.02 11.36
N VAL A 59 7.71 -7.15 10.62
CA VAL A 59 6.92 -8.40 10.54
C VAL A 59 7.75 -9.50 9.86
N GLY A 60 8.43 -9.18 8.76
CA GLY A 60 9.29 -10.13 8.05
C GLY A 60 10.41 -10.69 8.93
N SER A 61 11.07 -9.85 9.72
CA SER A 61 12.07 -10.29 10.70
C SER A 61 11.45 -11.16 11.80
N LYS A 62 10.31 -10.73 12.37
CA LYS A 62 9.62 -11.47 13.45
C LYS A 62 9.10 -12.84 13.01
N PHE A 63 8.61 -12.95 11.78
CA PHE A 63 8.08 -14.19 11.20
C PHE A 63 9.11 -14.98 10.39
N LYS A 64 10.40 -14.59 10.44
CA LYS A 64 11.51 -15.22 9.71
C LYS A 64 11.19 -15.43 8.23
N TRP A 65 10.59 -14.41 7.59
CA TRP A 65 10.32 -14.45 6.17
C TRP A 65 11.62 -14.54 5.39
N SER A 66 11.62 -15.37 4.34
CA SER A 66 12.74 -15.42 3.41
C SER A 66 12.89 -14.06 2.70
N PHE A 67 14.11 -13.73 2.26
CA PHE A 67 14.35 -12.53 1.45
C PHE A 67 13.46 -12.48 0.19
N LYS A 68 13.14 -13.65 -0.40
CA LYS A 68 12.18 -13.75 -1.51
C LYS A 68 10.78 -13.29 -1.10
N THR A 69 10.28 -13.77 0.03
CA THR A 69 8.97 -13.37 0.57
C THR A 69 8.92 -11.88 0.85
N LEU A 70 9.96 -11.34 1.49
CA LEU A 70 10.06 -9.93 1.82
C LEU A 70 10.09 -9.07 0.56
N GLY A 71 10.87 -9.46 -0.46
CA GLY A 71 10.88 -8.81 -1.77
C GLY A 71 9.51 -8.83 -2.45
N ILE A 72 8.80 -9.97 -2.44
CA ILE A 72 7.45 -10.07 -3.02
C ILE A 72 6.46 -9.13 -2.30
N VAL A 73 6.53 -9.05 -0.98
CA VAL A 73 5.66 -8.17 -0.17
C VAL A 73 5.93 -6.70 -0.49
N LEU A 74 7.20 -6.29 -0.58
CA LEU A 74 7.56 -4.92 -0.95
C LEU A 74 7.20 -4.58 -2.40
N LEU A 75 7.37 -5.51 -3.34
CA LEU A 75 6.95 -5.30 -4.73
C LEU A 75 5.43 -5.23 -4.86
N ALA A 76 4.69 -5.92 -3.99
CA ALA A 76 3.24 -5.90 -4.00
C ALA A 76 2.64 -4.54 -3.59
N SER A 77 3.38 -3.66 -2.90
CA SER A 77 2.91 -2.28 -2.68
C SER A 77 3.09 -1.37 -3.89
N LEU A 78 3.86 -1.78 -4.89
CA LEU A 78 4.02 -1.02 -6.13
C LEU A 78 2.97 -1.37 -7.19
N ILE A 79 2.28 -2.50 -7.03
CA ILE A 79 1.29 -2.97 -7.97
C ILE A 79 -0.10 -2.75 -7.36
N PRO A 80 -0.98 -1.96 -8.00
CA PRO A 80 -2.34 -1.81 -7.51
C PRO A 80 -2.99 -3.19 -7.40
N PHE A 81 -3.71 -3.43 -6.31
CA PHE A 81 -4.35 -4.71 -5.94
C PHE A 81 -3.43 -5.81 -5.38
N ALA A 82 -2.11 -5.77 -5.60
CA ALA A 82 -1.22 -6.83 -5.11
C ALA A 82 -1.09 -6.84 -3.58
N THR A 83 -1.18 -5.67 -2.93
CA THR A 83 -1.25 -5.54 -1.46
C THR A 83 -2.41 -6.31 -0.84
N PHE A 84 -3.59 -6.32 -1.48
CA PHE A 84 -4.75 -7.09 -1.01
C PHE A 84 -4.54 -8.60 -1.14
N TYR A 85 -3.86 -9.05 -2.20
CA TYR A 85 -3.49 -10.46 -2.35
C TYR A 85 -2.49 -10.91 -1.27
N ILE A 86 -1.49 -10.07 -0.97
CA ILE A 86 -0.51 -10.35 0.09
C ILE A 86 -1.19 -10.41 1.45
N GLU A 87 -2.11 -9.48 1.74
CA GLU A 87 -2.92 -9.52 2.96
C GLU A 87 -3.62 -10.87 3.12
N ARG A 88 -4.33 -11.30 2.06
CA ARG A 88 -5.11 -12.55 2.09
C ARG A 88 -4.23 -13.80 2.14
N LYS A 89 -3.05 -13.80 1.52
CA LYS A 89 -2.19 -15.00 1.43
C LYS A 89 -1.23 -15.15 2.60
N TYR A 90 -0.62 -14.06 3.04
CA TYR A 90 0.45 -14.08 4.03
C TYR A 90 0.00 -13.61 5.41
N LEU A 91 -1.05 -12.79 5.51
CA LEU A 91 -1.53 -12.24 6.78
C LEU A 91 -2.79 -12.94 7.33
N ASN A 92 -3.50 -13.76 6.54
CA ASN A 92 -4.62 -14.60 7.02
C ASN A 92 -4.20 -16.00 7.53
N ARG A 93 -2.90 -16.30 7.63
CA ARG A 93 -2.41 -17.57 8.21
C ARG A 93 -2.31 -17.58 9.74
N THR A 94 -3.24 -16.92 10.41
CA THR A 94 -3.50 -17.14 11.83
C THR A 94 -4.96 -17.54 11.97
N ALA A 95 -5.16 -18.86 12.05
CA ALA A 95 -6.20 -19.45 12.89
C ALA A 95 -6.12 -18.88 14.31
#